data_AF-A0A8T4AM09-F1
#
_entry.id   AF-A0A8T4AM09-F1
#
_cell.length_a   1.000
_cell.length_b   1.000
_cell.length_c   1.000
_cell.angle_alpha   90.00
_cell.angle_beta   90.00
_cell.angle_gamma   90.00
#
_symmetry.space_group_name_H-M   'P 1'
#
loop_
_entity.id
_entity.type
_entity.pdbx_description
1 polymer ?
#
loop_
_entity_poly.entity_id
_entity_poly.type
_entity_poly.pdbx_seq_one_letter_code
_entity_poly.pdbx_strand_id
1 'polypeptide(L)'
;MASKISEITRRDILDSIFLEQINMYGRLGETEFLSRVWDLDSMPSTDARFSNATGDIWQHTVNNEDWEPGWVFSDARFNLMRGDDETFLRFLSLTAKESEAKAVSRR
;
A
#
# COMPACT_ATOMS: atom_id res chain seq x y z
N MET A 1 25.31 -13.26 -3.36
CA MET A 1 24.76 -11.96 -3.78
C MET A 1 23.26 -12.11 -3.87
N ALA A 2 22.48 -11.37 -3.08
CA ALA A 2 21.03 -11.34 -3.27
C ALA A 2 20.74 -10.45 -4.49
N SER A 3 20.03 -10.98 -5.49
CA SER A 3 19.60 -10.19 -6.64
C SER A 3 18.50 -9.23 -6.22
N LYS A 4 18.63 -7.96 -6.60
CA LYS A 4 17.60 -6.94 -6.38
C LYS A 4 16.46 -7.11 -7.38
N ILE A 5 15.22 -6.94 -6.92
CA ILE A 5 14.05 -6.87 -7.81
C ILE A 5 14.14 -5.56 -8.61
N SER A 6 14.13 -5.68 -9.94
CA SER A 6 14.29 -4.52 -10.83
C SER A 6 13.08 -3.58 -10.77
N GLU A 7 13.29 -2.30 -11.11
CA GLU A 7 12.19 -1.31 -11.19
C GLU A 7 11.12 -1.75 -12.20
N ILE A 8 11.53 -2.34 -13.33
CA ILE A 8 10.60 -2.84 -14.36
C ILE A 8 9.72 -3.96 -13.77
N THR A 9 10.33 -4.93 -13.09
CA THR A 9 9.58 -6.02 -12.44
C THR A 9 8.63 -5.49 -11.36
N ARG A 10 9.05 -4.50 -10.56
CA ARG A 10 8.18 -3.87 -9.57
C ARG A 10 6.99 -3.18 -10.24
N ARG A 11 7.22 -2.48 -11.35
CA ARG A 11 6.15 -1.82 -12.12
C ARG A 11 5.15 -2.84 -12.64
N ASP A 12 5.63 -3.89 -13.30
CA ASP A 12 4.76 -4.91 -13.88
C ASP A 12 3.87 -5.55 -12.80
N ILE A 13 4.41 -5.83 -11.61
CA ILE A 13 3.64 -6.38 -10.48
C ILE A 13 2.57 -5.39 -9.98
N LEU A 14 2.94 -4.12 -9.76
CA LEU A 14 2.00 -3.10 -9.27
C LEU A 14 0.91 -2.81 -10.30
N ASP A 15 1.26 -2.74 -11.59
CA ASP A 15 0.33 -2.58 -12.70
C ASP A 15 -0.64 -3.76 -12.77
N SER A 16 -0.18 -5.00 -12.59
CA SER A 16 -1.07 -6.17 -12.50
C SER A 16 -2.06 -6.06 -11.33
N ILE A 17 -1.59 -5.68 -10.13
CA ILE A 17 -2.47 -5.48 -8.96
C ILE A 17 -3.55 -4.45 -9.28
N PHE A 18 -3.17 -3.34 -9.91
CA PHE A 18 -4.08 -2.25 -10.27
C PHE A 18 -5.10 -2.67 -11.34
N LEU A 19 -4.63 -3.20 -12.46
CA LEU A 19 -5.45 -3.55 -13.63
C LEU A 19 -6.42 -4.69 -13.34
N GLU A 20 -6.01 -5.67 -12.52
CA GLU A 20 -6.88 -6.77 -12.08
C GLU A 20 -7.82 -6.35 -10.94
N GLN A 21 -7.74 -5.10 -10.47
CA GLN A 21 -8.53 -4.55 -9.36
C GLN A 21 -8.45 -5.44 -8.11
N ILE A 22 -7.23 -5.92 -7.80
CA ILE A 22 -6.99 -6.74 -6.62
C ILE A 22 -7.27 -5.88 -5.39
N ASN A 23 -8.18 -6.34 -4.54
CA ASN A 23 -8.43 -5.69 -3.26
C ASN A 23 -7.29 -5.96 -2.29
N MET A 24 -6.32 -5.05 -2.25
CA MET A 24 -5.09 -5.17 -1.48
C MET A 24 -5.31 -5.29 0.01
N TYR A 25 -6.33 -4.60 0.52
CA TYR A 25 -6.57 -4.44 1.95
C TYR A 25 -7.50 -5.53 2.49
N GLY A 26 -8.12 -6.32 1.61
CA GLY A 26 -8.98 -7.43 2.01
C GLY A 26 -10.16 -6.97 2.86
N ARG A 27 -10.13 -7.30 4.16
CA ARG A 27 -11.13 -6.89 5.16
C ARG A 27 -10.65 -5.70 6.02
N LEU A 28 -9.39 -5.33 5.91
CA LEU A 28 -8.79 -4.24 6.66
C LEU A 28 -9.16 -2.91 6.00
N GLY A 29 -9.18 -1.85 6.82
CA GLY A 29 -9.10 -0.49 6.29
C GLY A 29 -7.73 -0.22 5.69
N GLU A 30 -7.65 0.72 4.75
CA GLU A 30 -6.40 1.07 4.08
C GLU A 30 -5.30 1.52 5.06
N THR A 31 -5.62 2.40 6.00
CA THR A 31 -4.67 2.85 7.04
C THR A 31 -4.21 1.69 7.93
N GLU A 32 -5.10 0.73 8.24
CA GLU A 32 -4.75 -0.46 9.04
C GLU A 32 -3.84 -1.42 8.26
N PHE A 33 -4.08 -1.60 6.97
CA PHE A 33 -3.20 -2.41 6.12
C PHE A 33 -1.80 -1.77 6.04
N LEU A 34 -1.74 -0.47 5.76
CA LEU A 34 -0.47 0.24 5.60
C LEU A 34 0.31 0.29 6.91
N SER A 35 -0.36 0.46 8.06
CA SER A 35 0.31 0.46 9.38
C SER A 35 0.92 -0.89 9.76
N ARG A 36 0.46 -1.98 9.14
CA ARG A 36 1.12 -3.28 9.28
C ARG A 36 2.45 -3.31 8.56
N VAL A 37 2.67 -2.52 7.50
CA VAL A 37 3.92 -2.52 6.73
C VAL A 37 4.87 -1.40 7.15
N TRP A 38 4.33 -0.21 7.47
CA TRP A 38 5.10 0.98 7.85
C TRP A 38 4.61 1.57 9.17
N ASP A 39 5.51 2.26 9.90
CA ASP A 39 5.14 3.07 11.06
C ASP A 39 4.61 4.44 10.60
N LEU A 40 3.32 4.50 10.27
CA LEU A 40 2.66 5.70 9.73
C LEU A 40 2.66 6.89 10.69
N ASP A 41 2.72 6.64 12.01
CA ASP A 41 2.71 7.71 13.01
C ASP A 41 4.04 8.45 13.07
N SER A 42 5.14 7.76 12.74
CA SER A 42 6.49 8.34 12.63
C SER A 42 6.76 8.97 11.25
N MET A 43 5.90 8.74 10.26
CA MET A 43 6.07 9.25 8.90
C MET A 43 5.45 10.64 8.73
N PRO A 44 6.08 11.54 7.94
CA PRO A 44 5.53 12.86 7.72
C PRO A 44 4.23 12.80 6.90
N SER A 45 3.33 13.75 7.19
CA SER A 45 2.19 14.05 6.35
C SER A 45 2.65 14.72 5.04
N THR A 46 1.91 14.50 3.96
CA THR A 46 2.04 15.27 2.71
C THR A 46 1.17 16.54 2.71
N ASP A 47 0.21 16.60 3.63
CA ASP A 47 -0.64 17.74 3.90
C ASP A 47 -0.25 18.37 5.25
N ALA A 48 0.18 19.63 5.21
CA ALA A 48 0.62 20.38 6.40
C ALA A 48 -0.46 20.55 7.48
N ARG A 49 -1.73 20.27 7.18
CA ARG A 49 -2.84 20.27 8.15
C ARG A 49 -2.78 19.09 9.12
N PHE A 50 -2.07 18.01 8.77
CA PHE A 50 -1.95 16.80 9.58
C PHE A 50 -0.52 16.60 10.08
N SER A 51 -0.38 16.05 11.29
CA SER A 51 0.91 15.87 11.95
C SER A 51 1.71 14.68 11.41
N ASN A 52 1.04 13.65 10.89
CA ASN A 52 1.67 12.41 10.44
C ASN A 52 0.89 11.77 9.29
N ALA A 53 1.49 10.74 8.69
CA ALA A 53 0.89 10.02 7.57
C ALA A 53 -0.41 9.31 7.96
N THR A 54 -0.55 8.80 9.19
CA THR A 54 -1.79 8.15 9.65
C THR A 54 -3.01 9.05 9.50
N GLY A 55 -2.93 10.28 10.02
CA GLY A 55 -4.04 11.25 9.96
C GLY A 55 -4.30 11.75 8.54
N ASP A 56 -3.24 12.02 7.80
CA ASP A 56 -3.28 12.44 6.39
C ASP A 56 -4.01 11.42 5.51
N ILE A 57 -3.56 10.16 5.56
CA ILE A 57 -4.13 9.06 4.79
C ILE A 57 -5.59 8.84 5.18
N TRP A 58 -5.89 8.74 6.48
CA TRP A 58 -7.26 8.51 6.92
C TRP A 58 -8.21 9.64 6.48
N GLN A 59 -7.76 10.90 6.56
CA GLN A 59 -8.57 12.03 6.11
C GLN A 59 -8.90 11.90 4.62
N HIS A 60 -7.92 11.60 3.79
CA HIS A 60 -8.09 11.61 2.35
C HIS A 60 -8.74 10.35 1.79
N THR A 61 -8.47 9.18 2.36
CA THR A 61 -8.99 7.91 1.84
C THR A 61 -10.30 7.45 2.49
N VAL A 62 -10.65 7.95 3.69
CA VAL A 62 -11.85 7.53 4.42
C VAL A 62 -12.83 8.69 4.64
N ASN A 63 -12.36 9.85 5.09
CA ASN A 63 -13.25 10.96 5.44
C ASN A 63 -13.70 11.76 4.20
N ASN A 64 -12.78 11.97 3.24
CA ASN A 64 -13.05 12.73 2.02
C ASN A 64 -13.26 11.86 0.78
N GLU A 65 -12.61 10.70 0.70
CA GLU A 65 -12.55 9.85 -0.49
C GLU A 65 -12.05 10.62 -1.75
N ASP A 66 -11.04 11.47 -1.58
CA ASP A 66 -10.53 12.40 -2.63
C ASP A 66 -9.15 12.02 -3.21
N TRP A 67 -8.59 10.87 -2.81
CA TRP A 67 -7.40 10.28 -3.43
C TRP A 67 -7.74 9.22 -4.46
N GLU A 68 -6.97 9.20 -5.54
CA GLU A 68 -7.15 8.24 -6.63
C GLU A 68 -6.81 6.80 -6.20
N PRO A 69 -7.52 5.79 -6.74
CA PRO A 69 -7.15 4.39 -6.54
C PRO A 69 -5.66 4.15 -6.89
N GLY A 70 -4.95 3.40 -6.04
CA GLY A 70 -3.54 3.08 -6.27
C GLY A 70 -2.56 4.22 -5.98
N TRP A 71 -2.98 5.34 -5.35
CA TRP A 71 -2.10 6.45 -4.95
C TRP A 71 -0.82 5.97 -4.21
N VAL A 72 -0.93 4.90 -3.41
CA VAL A 72 0.18 4.30 -2.66
C VAL A 72 1.36 3.86 -3.55
N PHE A 73 1.12 3.52 -4.83
CA PHE A 73 2.16 3.06 -5.76
C PHE A 73 3.12 4.16 -6.19
N SER A 74 2.68 5.43 -6.16
CA SER A 74 3.48 6.59 -6.54
C SER A 74 3.91 7.45 -5.34
N ASP A 75 3.40 7.17 -4.15
CA ASP A 75 3.74 7.94 -2.95
C ASP A 75 5.19 7.67 -2.49
N ALA A 76 5.96 8.77 -2.42
CA ALA A 76 7.37 8.75 -2.07
C ALA A 76 7.63 8.25 -0.64
N ARG A 77 6.66 8.35 0.27
CA ARG A 77 6.75 7.88 1.65
C ARG A 77 6.96 6.36 1.72
N PHE A 78 6.35 5.61 0.81
CA PHE A 78 6.44 4.14 0.76
C PHE A 78 7.51 3.65 -0.21
N ASN A 79 7.79 4.42 -1.26
CA ASN A 79 8.85 4.17 -2.23
C ASN A 79 8.84 2.74 -2.80
N LEU A 80 7.65 2.22 -3.16
CA LEU A 80 7.49 0.84 -3.65
C LEU A 80 8.28 0.54 -4.93
N MET A 81 8.60 1.58 -5.72
CA MET A 81 9.34 1.41 -6.98
C MET A 81 10.85 1.24 -6.80
N ARG A 82 11.47 1.92 -5.83
CA ARG A 82 12.94 2.00 -5.68
C ARG A 82 13.43 1.72 -4.26
N GLY A 83 12.51 1.39 -3.36
CA GLY A 83 12.80 1.06 -1.97
C GLY A 83 13.48 -0.29 -1.82
N ASP A 84 13.59 -0.73 -0.56
CA ASP A 84 14.18 -2.03 -0.26
C ASP A 84 13.27 -3.19 -0.72
N ASP A 85 13.86 -4.37 -0.87
CA ASP A 85 13.13 -5.55 -1.38
C ASP A 85 12.33 -6.22 -0.27
N GLU A 86 12.75 -6.07 0.98
CA GLU A 86 12.11 -6.69 2.13
C GLU A 86 10.74 -6.04 2.39
N THR A 87 10.68 -4.72 2.43
CA THR A 87 9.45 -3.93 2.52
C THR A 87 8.53 -4.20 1.34
N PHE A 88 9.06 -4.25 0.12
CA PHE A 88 8.25 -4.57 -1.07
C PHE A 88 7.66 -5.98 -1.00
N LEU A 89 8.47 -6.99 -0.66
CA LEU A 89 7.99 -8.35 -0.49
C LEU A 89 7.01 -8.50 0.68
N ARG A 90 7.21 -7.74 1.76
CA ARG A 90 6.30 -7.70 2.91
C ARG A 90 4.94 -7.13 2.52
N PHE A 91 4.93 -6.04 1.75
CA PHE A 91 3.73 -5.45 1.18
C PHE A 91 2.98 -6.42 0.26
N LEU A 92 3.69 -7.10 -0.65
CA LEU A 92 3.10 -8.12 -1.53
C LEU A 92 2.57 -9.33 -0.75
N SER A 93 3.30 -9.79 0.26
CA SER A 93 2.88 -10.91 1.10
C SER A 93 1.61 -10.58 1.87
N LEU A 94 1.50 -9.36 2.40
CA LEU A 94 0.30 -8.90 3.08
C LEU A 94 -0.87 -8.74 2.09
N THR A 95 -0.62 -8.17 0.90
CA THR A 95 -1.60 -8.06 -0.18
C THR A 95 -2.18 -9.43 -0.55
N ALA A 96 -1.32 -10.43 -0.76
CA ALA A 96 -1.74 -11.79 -1.07
C ALA A 96 -2.58 -12.39 0.08
N LYS A 97 -2.12 -12.26 1.33
CA LYS A 97 -2.84 -12.76 2.51
C LYS A 97 -4.24 -12.15 2.66
N GLU A 98 -4.37 -10.83 2.51
CA GLU A 98 -5.63 -10.14 2.76
C GLU A 98 -6.60 -10.26 1.58
N SER A 99 -6.11 -10.33 0.34
CA SER A 99 -6.95 -10.53 -0.85
C SER A 99 -7.62 -11.92 -0.87
N GLU A 100 -6.94 -12.95 -0.36
CA GLU A 100 -7.51 -14.30 -0.20
C GLU A 100 -8.65 -14.37 0.84
N ALA A 101 -8.63 -13.52 1.87
CA ALA A 101 -9.62 -13.51 2.95
C ALA A 101 -11.05 -13.17 2.46
N LYS A 102 -11.20 -12.61 1.25
CA LYS A 102 -12.49 -12.37 0.60
C LYS A 102 -12.95 -13.55 -0.29
N ALA A 103 -12.02 -14.31 -0.87
CA ALA A 103 -12.34 -15.48 -1.71
C ALA A 103 -12.98 -16.62 -0.90
N VAL A 104 -12.56 -16.81 0.35
CA VAL A 104 -13.11 -17.83 1.26
C VAL A 104 -14.51 -17.46 1.77
N SER A 105 -14.85 -16.17 1.84
CA SER A 105 -16.18 -15.71 2.30
C SER A 105 -17.28 -15.80 1.22
N ARG A 106 -16.92 -16.15 -0.02
CA ARG A 106 -17.85 -16.33 -1.15
C ARG A 106 -18.14 -17.81 -1.47
N ARG A 107 -17.69 -18.73 -0.61
CA ARG A 107 -18.02 -20.17 -0.69
C ARG A 107 -19.01 -20.57 0.39
#